data_AF-A0A0C3B6C7-F1
#
_entry.id   AF-A0A0C3B6C7-F1
#
_cell.length_a   1.000
_cell.length_b   1.000
_cell.length_c   1.000
_cell.angle_alpha   90.00
_cell.angle_beta   90.00
_cell.angle_gamma   90.00
#
_symmetry.space_group_name_H-M   'P 1'
#
loop_
_entity.id
_entity.type
_entity.pdbx_description
1 polymer ?
#
loop_
_entity_poly.entity_id
_entity_poly.type
_entity_poly.pdbx_seq_one_letter_code
_entity_poly.pdbx_strand_id
1 'polypeptide(L)'
;MMASASSSPRRAVLLSLVITVILICFMLGSLTEFIHFESSISPVFGHQQRILSQTSANQTSTLAMKSTSVENVPSNNLIITDQNQSETLGIAFQIMVLSLPRRTDRRKQMEILRATLGLRWTYVDAVESTSAVVESIITWVTIFRGGSTVIASGDMADADAFRWPRNINALSSSSQTLDLEGSDLWTLPPRTEHTKVQLETAPGVTGRSSAIPTASTEPLTCAHEDNVILPFTPDLPEYQLLTPAKIACWKSHLSVIRGIAERDGETLPTEEQDVSVILEDDVDMEWDIRERLAGIWTLLPAGWDMVFLGASAMNFEHLGLLHLLDLATLCWIRQQVIALILE
;
A
#
# COMPACT_ATOMS: atom_id res chain seq x y z
N MET A 1 -31.69 -44.73 -33.96
CA MET A 1 -31.48 -45.60 -32.78
C MET A 1 -30.54 -44.88 -31.83
N MET A 2 -31.08 -44.20 -30.81
CA MET A 2 -30.29 -43.65 -29.70
C MET A 2 -30.71 -44.39 -28.43
N ALA A 3 -29.78 -45.11 -27.82
CA ALA A 3 -30.00 -45.85 -26.59
C ALA A 3 -29.84 -44.88 -25.40
N SER A 4 -30.95 -44.62 -24.71
CA SER A 4 -30.97 -43.90 -23.43
C SER A 4 -30.37 -44.80 -22.35
N ALA A 5 -29.22 -44.40 -21.82
CA ALA A 5 -28.59 -45.07 -20.69
C ALA A 5 -29.25 -44.60 -19.39
N SER A 6 -30.16 -45.41 -18.84
CA SER A 6 -30.72 -45.15 -17.50
C SER A 6 -29.63 -45.34 -16.45
N SER A 7 -29.17 -44.25 -15.85
CA SER A 7 -28.27 -44.31 -14.70
C SER A 7 -29.02 -44.94 -13.52
N SER A 8 -28.50 -46.05 -12.98
CA SER A 8 -29.17 -46.75 -11.89
C SER A 8 -29.05 -45.92 -10.59
N PRO A 9 -30.12 -45.79 -9.80
CA PRO A 9 -30.14 -44.97 -8.58
C PRO A 9 -29.09 -45.40 -7.55
N ARG A 10 -28.56 -46.63 -7.65
CA ARG A 10 -27.49 -47.14 -6.79
C ARG A 10 -26.16 -46.39 -6.98
N ARG A 11 -25.87 -45.90 -8.19
CA ARG A 11 -24.63 -45.12 -8.46
C ARG A 11 -24.69 -43.73 -7.85
N ALA A 12 -25.85 -43.09 -7.84
CA ALA A 12 -26.04 -41.78 -7.22
C ALA A 12 -25.88 -41.84 -5.69
N VAL A 13 -26.45 -42.88 -5.05
CA VAL A 13 -26.31 -43.09 -3.60
C VAL A 13 -24.87 -43.37 -3.21
N LEU A 14 -24.15 -44.20 -3.99
CA LEU A 14 -22.73 -44.48 -3.75
C LEU A 14 -21.86 -43.23 -3.89
N LEU A 15 -22.10 -42.41 -4.92
CA LEU A 15 -21.37 -41.17 -5.13
C LEU A 15 -21.60 -40.18 -3.98
N SER A 16 -22.85 -40.05 -3.52
CA SER A 16 -23.19 -39.21 -2.37
C SER A 16 -22.46 -39.64 -1.11
N LEU A 17 -22.41 -40.95 -0.82
CA LEU A 17 -21.73 -41.49 0.36
C LEU A 17 -20.21 -41.23 0.32
N VAL A 18 -19.58 -41.38 -0.84
CA VAL A 18 -18.15 -41.11 -1.02
C VAL A 18 -17.84 -39.63 -0.78
N ILE A 19 -18.66 -38.72 -1.32
CA ILE A 19 -18.50 -37.28 -1.12
C ILE A 19 -18.64 -36.93 0.37
N THR A 20 -19.64 -37.49 1.06
CA THR A 20 -19.83 -37.25 2.50
C THR A 20 -18.65 -37.72 3.33
N VAL A 21 -18.07 -38.88 3.03
CA VAL A 21 -16.88 -39.39 3.75
C VAL A 21 -15.66 -38.50 3.52
N ILE A 22 -15.44 -38.04 2.28
CA ILE A 22 -14.33 -37.13 1.97
C ILE A 22 -14.46 -35.82 2.75
N LEU A 23 -15.67 -35.25 2.81
CA LEU A 23 -15.92 -34.02 3.58
C LEU A 23 -15.68 -34.22 5.08
N ILE A 24 -16.12 -35.35 5.65
CA ILE A 24 -15.87 -35.66 7.07
C ILE A 24 -14.38 -35.81 7.34
N CYS A 25 -13.63 -36.51 6.48
CA CYS A 25 -12.17 -36.64 6.63
C CYS A 25 -11.46 -35.28 6.55
N PHE A 26 -11.91 -34.39 5.67
CA PHE A 26 -11.34 -33.05 5.55
C PHE A 26 -11.59 -32.20 6.80
N MET A 27 -12.82 -32.27 7.35
CA MET A 27 -13.18 -31.57 8.59
C MET A 27 -12.46 -32.13 9.83
N LEU A 28 -12.19 -33.44 9.87
CA LEU A 28 -11.45 -34.05 10.97
C LEU A 28 -9.95 -33.75 10.90
N GLY A 29 -9.37 -33.66 9.70
CA GLY A 29 -7.97 -33.27 9.49
C GLY A 29 -7.68 -31.83 9.92
N SER A 30 -8.58 -30.89 9.60
CA SER A 30 -8.45 -29.49 10.02
C SER A 30 -8.60 -29.29 11.54
N LEU A 31 -9.44 -30.11 12.19
CA LEU A 31 -9.56 -30.09 13.67
C LEU A 31 -8.30 -30.56 14.40
N THR A 32 -7.53 -31.50 13.83
CA THR A 32 -6.29 -31.99 14.45
C THR A 32 -5.14 -30.97 14.40
N GLU A 33 -5.07 -30.16 13.34
CA GLU A 33 -4.10 -29.06 13.27
C GLU A 33 -4.46 -27.91 14.21
N PHE A 34 -5.75 -27.67 14.43
CA PHE A 34 -6.25 -26.65 15.35
C PHE A 34 -5.88 -26.92 16.82
N ILE A 35 -5.98 -28.17 17.28
CA ILE A 35 -5.64 -28.55 18.67
C ILE A 35 -4.13 -28.38 18.94
N HIS A 36 -3.28 -28.60 17.93
CA HIS A 36 -1.84 -28.36 18.08
C HIS A 36 -1.49 -26.87 18.15
N PHE A 37 -2.20 -26.01 17.42
CA PHE A 37 -1.99 -24.57 17.42
C PHE A 37 -2.39 -23.90 18.75
N GLU A 38 -3.55 -24.27 19.33
CA GLU A 38 -4.04 -23.67 20.58
C GLU A 38 -3.13 -23.96 21.78
N SER A 39 -2.46 -25.13 21.79
CA SER A 39 -1.52 -25.51 22.84
C SER A 39 -0.24 -24.65 22.88
N SER A 40 0.06 -23.89 21.82
CA SER A 40 1.28 -23.07 21.70
C SER A 40 1.10 -21.62 22.16
N ILE A 41 -0.13 -21.12 22.31
CA ILE A 41 -0.42 -19.69 22.60
C ILE A 41 -0.79 -19.45 24.07
N SER A 42 -1.11 -20.49 24.83
CA SER A 42 -1.67 -20.34 26.18
C SER A 42 -0.76 -19.78 27.29
N PRO A 43 0.59 -19.77 27.25
CA PRO A 43 1.36 -19.16 28.35
C PRO A 43 1.51 -17.63 28.26
N VAL A 44 1.16 -17.00 27.13
CA VAL A 44 1.41 -15.55 26.92
C VAL A 44 0.35 -14.67 27.59
N PHE A 45 -0.91 -15.10 27.63
CA PHE A 45 -2.00 -14.30 28.20
C PHE A 45 -2.01 -14.21 29.73
N GLY A 46 -1.41 -15.18 30.43
CA GLY A 46 -1.37 -15.20 31.91
C GLY A 46 -0.48 -14.12 32.54
N HIS A 47 0.47 -13.56 31.78
CA HIS A 47 1.43 -12.58 32.32
C HIS A 47 0.94 -11.12 32.22
N GLN A 48 0.16 -10.79 31.19
CA GLN A 48 -0.31 -9.42 30.94
C GLN A 48 -1.34 -8.92 31.97
N GLN A 49 -2.20 -9.81 32.48
CA GLN A 49 -3.25 -9.41 33.42
C GLN A 49 -2.72 -9.03 34.82
N ARG A 50 -1.49 -9.45 35.16
CA ARG A 50 -0.86 -9.16 36.47
C ARG A 50 -0.18 -7.79 36.52
N ILE A 51 0.26 -7.26 35.37
CA ILE A 51 0.96 -5.98 35.27
C ILE A 51 -0.03 -4.80 35.40
N LEU A 52 -1.21 -4.90 34.78
CA LEU A 52 -2.23 -3.84 34.82
C LEU A 52 -2.84 -3.63 36.22
N SER A 53 -2.90 -4.66 37.06
CA SER A 53 -3.36 -4.54 38.45
C SER A 53 -2.38 -3.83 39.39
N GLN A 54 -1.09 -3.73 39.03
CA GLN A 54 -0.08 -3.09 39.90
C GLN A 54 0.09 -1.59 39.59
N THR A 55 -0.19 -1.15 38.36
CA THR A 55 -0.03 0.26 37.96
C THR A 55 -1.16 1.16 38.47
N SER A 56 -2.36 0.62 38.67
CA SER A 56 -3.52 1.41 39.12
C SER A 56 -3.49 1.80 40.60
N ALA A 57 -2.60 1.24 41.42
CA ALA A 57 -2.55 1.50 42.87
C ALA A 57 -1.61 2.66 43.27
N ASN A 58 -0.77 3.16 42.37
CA ASN A 58 0.31 4.10 42.73
C ASN A 58 0.09 5.56 42.28
N GLN A 59 -1.07 5.91 41.72
CA GLN A 59 -1.38 7.29 41.30
C GLN A 59 -2.51 7.89 42.13
N THR A 60 -2.36 7.94 43.45
CA THR A 60 -3.18 8.84 44.29
C THR A 60 -2.43 9.24 45.55
N SER A 61 -1.37 10.04 45.42
CA SER A 61 -0.89 10.97 46.46
C SER A 61 0.42 11.61 45.99
N THR A 62 0.41 12.93 45.76
CA THR A 62 1.36 13.91 46.32
C THR A 62 1.30 15.24 45.56
N LEU A 63 0.54 16.19 46.11
CA LEU A 63 0.69 17.63 45.87
C LEU A 63 0.73 18.31 47.24
N ALA A 64 1.93 18.52 47.79
CA ALA A 64 2.20 19.52 48.83
C ALA A 64 3.71 19.73 49.02
N MET A 65 4.07 21.01 49.17
CA MET A 65 5.38 21.60 49.46
C MET A 65 6.28 20.82 50.43
N LYS A 66 7.62 20.91 50.23
CA LYS A 66 8.54 21.79 51.01
C LYS A 66 10.00 21.36 50.86
N SER A 67 10.86 22.35 50.65
CA SER A 67 12.34 22.28 50.70
C SER A 67 12.84 21.80 52.07
N THR A 68 13.66 20.74 52.13
CA THR A 68 14.95 20.68 52.88
C THR A 68 15.75 19.39 52.58
N SER A 69 17.06 19.55 52.45
CA SER A 69 18.23 18.66 52.68
C SER A 69 18.11 17.12 52.85
N VAL A 70 18.95 16.43 52.07
CA VAL A 70 19.84 15.28 52.38
C VAL A 70 19.24 14.09 53.14
N GLU A 71 19.04 12.97 52.44
CA GLU A 71 19.41 11.64 52.94
C GLU A 71 19.58 10.62 51.79
N ASN A 72 20.68 9.85 51.85
CA ASN A 72 21.03 8.78 50.93
C ASN A 72 20.08 7.58 51.09
N VAL A 73 19.40 7.18 50.02
CA VAL A 73 18.72 5.88 49.92
C VAL A 73 19.27 5.16 48.69
N PRO A 74 19.75 3.90 48.80
CA PRO A 74 20.27 3.17 47.67
C PRO A 74 19.10 2.70 46.80
N SER A 75 18.94 3.32 45.63
CA SER A 75 18.08 2.84 44.57
C SER A 75 18.61 1.50 44.05
N ASN A 76 17.87 0.42 44.35
CA ASN A 76 17.98 -0.82 43.59
C ASN A 76 17.46 -0.55 42.18
N ASN A 77 18.37 -0.09 41.31
CA ASN A 77 18.13 -0.05 39.88
C ASN A 77 18.01 -1.49 39.37
N LEU A 78 16.78 -1.91 39.09
CA LEU A 78 16.51 -2.93 38.09
C LEU A 78 17.00 -2.36 36.76
N ILE A 79 18.26 -2.63 36.45
CA ILE A 79 18.80 -2.51 35.11
C ILE A 79 18.09 -3.59 34.31
N ILE A 80 16.91 -3.27 33.79
CA ILE A 80 16.42 -3.91 32.58
C ILE A 80 17.48 -3.55 31.56
N THR A 81 18.33 -4.53 31.22
CA THR A 81 19.27 -4.42 30.12
C THR A 81 18.44 -4.11 28.89
N ASP A 82 18.45 -2.83 28.53
CA ASP A 82 17.84 -2.26 27.34
C ASP A 82 18.50 -2.95 26.16
N GLN A 83 17.92 -4.10 25.77
CA GLN A 83 18.34 -4.78 24.57
C GLN A 83 18.13 -3.78 23.45
N ASN A 84 19.18 -3.57 22.68
CA ASN A 84 19.30 -2.78 21.46
C ASN A 84 18.11 -3.02 20.51
N GLN A 85 16.92 -2.54 20.87
CA GLN A 85 15.73 -2.67 20.05
C GLN A 85 15.99 -1.80 18.84
N SER A 86 15.96 -2.41 17.65
CA SER A 86 16.09 -1.68 16.40
C SER A 86 15.13 -0.49 16.43
N GLU A 87 15.58 0.70 16.05
CA GLU A 87 14.67 1.86 15.95
C GLU A 87 13.67 1.72 14.79
N THR A 88 13.71 0.61 14.03
CA THR A 88 12.82 0.31 12.89
C THR A 88 11.83 -0.81 13.20
N LEU A 89 11.03 -1.29 12.23
CA LEU A 89 10.08 -2.40 12.42
C LEU A 89 10.75 -3.80 12.47
N GLY A 90 12.09 -3.88 12.55
CA GLY A 90 12.84 -5.14 12.64
C GLY A 90 13.05 -5.87 11.30
N ILE A 91 12.14 -5.65 10.34
CA ILE A 91 12.27 -6.11 8.95
C ILE A 91 12.75 -5.01 8.00
N ALA A 92 12.72 -3.75 8.46
CA ALA A 92 12.92 -2.57 7.63
C ALA A 92 14.25 -1.88 7.95
N PHE A 93 14.97 -1.46 6.92
CA PHE A 93 16.11 -0.56 7.03
C PHE A 93 15.67 0.86 7.43
N GLN A 94 14.53 1.29 6.88
CA GLN A 94 13.99 2.61 7.18
C GLN A 94 12.47 2.63 7.14
N ILE A 95 11.93 3.63 7.84
CA ILE A 95 10.51 3.96 7.84
C ILE A 95 10.39 5.41 7.37
N MET A 96 9.49 5.64 6.44
CA MET A 96 9.16 6.96 5.92
C MET A 96 7.67 7.22 6.13
N VAL A 97 7.32 8.44 6.55
CA VAL A 97 5.93 8.86 6.75
C VAL A 97 5.60 9.94 5.72
N LEU A 98 4.71 9.60 4.80
CA LEU A 98 4.22 10.52 3.78
C LEU A 98 3.11 11.38 4.39
N SER A 99 3.34 12.68 4.49
CA SER A 99 2.41 13.62 5.11
C SER A 99 2.45 14.96 4.41
N LEU A 100 1.29 15.61 4.28
CA LEU A 100 1.27 17.01 3.83
C LEU A 100 1.96 17.90 4.87
N PRO A 101 2.86 18.83 4.48
CA PRO A 101 3.55 19.71 5.43
C PRO A 101 2.61 20.49 6.35
N ARG A 102 1.43 20.86 5.84
CA ARG A 102 0.43 21.61 6.61
C ARG A 102 -0.39 20.77 7.58
N ARG A 103 -0.39 19.44 7.49
CA ARG A 103 -1.14 18.52 8.37
C ARG A 103 -0.39 18.30 9.68
N THR A 104 -0.10 19.39 10.38
CA THR A 104 0.66 19.39 11.64
C THR A 104 -0.05 18.64 12.76
N ASP A 105 -1.38 18.56 12.71
CA ASP A 105 -2.22 17.74 13.58
C ASP A 105 -1.88 16.25 13.43
N ARG A 106 -1.76 15.76 12.19
CA ARG A 106 -1.43 14.36 11.89
C ARG A 106 0.01 14.02 12.18
N ARG A 107 0.96 14.89 11.77
CA ARG A 107 2.37 14.72 12.15
C ARG A 107 2.55 14.65 13.66
N LYS A 108 1.78 15.43 14.43
CA LYS A 108 1.79 15.34 15.91
C LYS A 108 1.28 13.99 16.42
N GLN A 109 0.21 13.44 15.83
CA GLN A 109 -0.29 12.10 16.18
C GLN A 109 0.76 11.02 15.85
N MET A 110 1.37 11.11 14.68
CA MET A 110 2.47 10.24 14.28
C MET A 110 3.64 10.35 15.27
N GLU A 111 4.07 11.55 15.70
CA GLU A 111 5.13 11.66 16.73
C GLU A 111 4.78 10.99 18.06
N ILE A 112 3.51 11.01 18.46
CA ILE A 112 3.06 10.26 19.64
C ILE A 112 3.20 8.76 19.41
N LEU A 113 2.74 8.26 18.26
CA LEU A 113 2.86 6.85 17.89
C LEU A 113 4.33 6.41 17.81
N ARG A 114 5.18 7.23 17.21
CA ARG A 114 6.63 7.04 17.10
C ARG A 114 7.28 6.84 18.47
N ALA A 115 7.00 7.75 19.40
CA ALA A 115 7.55 7.72 20.74
C ALA A 115 7.00 6.53 21.55
N THR A 116 5.73 6.19 21.35
CA THR A 116 5.04 5.10 22.03
C THR A 116 5.62 3.75 21.65
N LEU A 117 5.94 3.54 20.37
CA LEU A 117 6.47 2.27 19.85
C LEU A 117 8.00 2.20 19.81
N GLY A 118 8.70 3.24 20.25
CA GLY A 118 10.16 3.33 20.16
C GLY A 118 10.68 3.23 18.72
N LEU A 119 9.95 3.81 17.77
CA LEU A 119 10.29 3.79 16.35
C LEU A 119 11.02 5.09 15.93
N ARG A 120 11.65 5.03 14.76
CA ARG A 120 12.25 6.17 14.08
C ARG A 120 11.83 6.15 12.62
N TRP A 121 11.40 7.30 12.14
CA TRP A 121 11.07 7.51 10.74
C TRP A 121 11.43 8.92 10.28
N THR A 122 11.45 9.11 8.97
CA THR A 122 11.61 10.41 8.33
C THR A 122 10.29 10.84 7.69
N TYR A 123 9.93 12.12 7.78
CA TYR A 123 8.79 12.63 7.02
C TYR A 123 9.20 12.91 5.59
N VAL A 124 8.34 12.51 4.65
CA VAL A 124 8.39 12.95 3.27
C VAL A 124 7.21 13.87 3.01
N ASP A 125 7.50 15.05 2.47
CA ASP A 125 6.49 16.06 2.18
C ASP A 125 5.64 15.63 0.98
N ALA A 126 4.36 15.39 1.24
CA ALA A 126 3.40 15.05 0.18
C ALA A 126 3.06 16.27 -0.69
N VAL A 127 2.66 16.00 -1.92
CA VAL A 127 2.22 16.99 -2.90
C VAL A 127 0.80 17.45 -2.60
N GLU A 128 0.59 18.77 -2.55
CA GLU A 128 -0.75 19.35 -2.40
C GLU A 128 -1.58 19.17 -3.68
N SER A 129 -2.89 18.97 -3.51
CA SER A 129 -3.85 18.86 -4.61
C SER A 129 -3.97 20.12 -5.47
N THR A 130 -3.55 21.26 -4.94
CA THR A 130 -3.55 22.56 -5.61
C THR A 130 -2.16 22.96 -6.13
N SER A 131 -1.19 22.04 -6.14
CA SER A 131 0.16 22.33 -6.63
C SER A 131 0.18 22.47 -8.17
N ALA A 132 1.10 23.29 -8.68
CA ALA A 132 1.29 23.48 -10.12
C ALA A 132 1.67 22.18 -10.85
N VAL A 133 2.31 21.23 -10.17
CA VAL A 133 2.62 19.90 -10.71
C VAL A 133 1.34 19.11 -10.98
N VAL A 134 0.38 19.13 -10.03
CA VAL A 134 -0.92 18.45 -10.21
C VAL A 134 -1.71 19.08 -11.35
N GLU A 135 -1.72 20.42 -11.45
CA GLU A 135 -2.35 21.13 -12.56
C GLU A 135 -1.72 20.78 -13.92
N SER A 136 -0.38 20.68 -13.97
CA SER A 136 0.35 20.27 -15.18
C SER A 136 -0.02 18.85 -15.59
N ILE A 137 -0.09 17.92 -14.65
CA ILE A 137 -0.51 16.53 -14.90
C ILE A 137 -1.95 16.49 -15.41
N ILE A 138 -2.89 17.21 -14.79
CA ILE A 138 -4.29 17.30 -15.25
C ILE A 138 -4.35 17.82 -16.68
N THR A 139 -3.56 18.85 -16.99
CA THR A 139 -3.51 19.44 -18.34
C THR A 139 -3.02 18.42 -19.37
N TRP A 140 -1.92 17.71 -19.07
CA TRP A 140 -1.41 16.65 -19.94
C TRP A 140 -2.42 15.53 -20.14
N VAL A 141 -3.04 15.03 -19.07
CA VAL A 141 -4.07 13.99 -19.15
C VAL A 141 -5.25 14.45 -20.01
N THR A 142 -5.66 15.71 -19.89
CA THR A 142 -6.73 16.30 -20.71
C THR A 142 -6.34 16.37 -22.18
N ILE A 143 -5.11 16.81 -22.50
CA ILE A 143 -4.60 16.88 -23.88
C ILE A 143 -4.53 15.49 -24.50
N PHE A 144 -3.91 14.52 -23.81
CA PHE A 144 -3.74 13.15 -24.32
C PHE A 144 -5.08 12.44 -24.54
N ARG A 145 -6.04 12.62 -23.62
CA ARG A 145 -7.37 12.01 -23.75
C ARG A 145 -8.28 12.72 -24.75
N GLY A 146 -8.19 14.05 -24.83
CA GLY A 146 -8.95 14.85 -25.80
C GLY A 146 -8.49 14.68 -27.25
N GLY A 147 -7.21 14.36 -27.47
CA GLY A 147 -6.69 14.00 -28.80
C GLY A 147 -7.10 12.58 -29.25
N SER A 148 -7.23 11.65 -28.31
CA SER A 148 -7.51 10.23 -28.60
C SER A 148 -8.93 9.95 -29.10
N THR A 149 -9.90 10.84 -28.87
CA THR A 149 -11.27 10.66 -29.39
C THR A 149 -11.35 10.64 -30.93
N VAL A 150 -10.30 11.05 -31.65
CA VAL A 150 -10.28 11.05 -33.12
C VAL A 150 -9.73 9.73 -33.70
N ILE A 151 -9.05 8.88 -32.90
CA ILE A 151 -8.39 7.64 -33.38
C ILE A 151 -9.12 6.38 -32.91
N ALA A 152 -10.45 6.43 -32.81
CA ALA A 152 -11.28 5.21 -32.66
C ALA A 152 -11.45 4.43 -33.98
N SER A 153 -10.50 4.58 -34.92
CA SER A 153 -10.52 3.95 -36.25
C SER A 153 -9.26 3.08 -36.44
N GLY A 154 -9.24 1.92 -35.79
CA GLY A 154 -8.63 0.69 -36.33
C GLY A 154 -7.12 0.46 -36.16
N ASP A 155 -6.24 1.35 -36.63
CA ASP A 155 -4.87 0.91 -36.99
C ASP A 155 -3.69 1.59 -36.28
N MET A 156 -3.88 2.67 -35.51
CA MET A 156 -2.78 3.35 -34.78
C MET A 156 -2.74 3.09 -33.27
N ALA A 157 -3.67 2.30 -32.72
CA ALA A 157 -3.76 2.08 -31.27
C ALA A 157 -2.57 1.31 -30.65
N ASP A 158 -1.71 0.68 -31.45
CA ASP A 158 -0.65 -0.20 -30.94
C ASP A 158 0.70 0.50 -30.71
N ALA A 159 0.91 1.70 -31.29
CA ALA A 159 2.18 2.44 -31.16
C ALA A 159 2.30 3.23 -29.85
N ASP A 160 1.17 3.60 -29.23
CA ASP A 160 1.11 4.43 -28.01
C ASP A 160 0.72 3.63 -26.76
N ALA A 161 0.55 2.30 -26.88
CA ALA A 161 0.30 1.44 -25.73
C ALA A 161 1.57 1.38 -24.86
N PHE A 162 1.41 1.57 -23.54
CA PHE A 162 2.50 1.36 -22.59
C PHE A 162 3.09 -0.05 -22.77
N ARG A 163 4.42 -0.12 -22.88
CA ARG A 163 5.15 -1.39 -22.97
C ARG A 163 6.34 -1.33 -22.02
N TRP A 164 6.47 -2.38 -21.21
CA TRP A 164 7.65 -2.56 -20.39
C TRP A 164 8.92 -2.64 -21.26
N PRO A 165 10.03 -2.01 -20.86
CA PRO A 165 11.31 -2.16 -21.53
C PRO A 165 11.72 -3.64 -21.60
N ARG A 166 12.28 -4.07 -22.73
CA ARG A 166 12.73 -5.47 -22.92
C ARG A 166 13.84 -5.88 -21.95
N ASN A 167 14.54 -4.91 -21.39
CA ASN A 167 15.67 -5.05 -20.49
C ASN A 167 15.31 -4.65 -19.04
N ILE A 168 14.05 -4.78 -18.62
CA ILE A 168 13.60 -4.34 -17.29
C ILE A 168 14.45 -4.91 -16.14
N ASN A 169 14.80 -6.19 -16.18
CA ASN A 169 15.65 -6.81 -15.14
C ASN A 169 17.07 -6.18 -15.07
N ALA A 170 17.61 -5.77 -16.22
CA ALA A 170 18.91 -5.11 -16.25
C ALA A 170 18.82 -3.65 -15.77
N LEU A 171 17.68 -3.00 -16.00
CA LEU A 171 17.41 -1.65 -15.51
C LEU A 171 17.14 -1.66 -14.00
N SER A 172 16.41 -2.65 -13.48
CA SER A 172 16.09 -2.76 -12.05
C SER A 172 17.33 -3.06 -11.20
N SER A 173 18.26 -3.86 -11.69
CA SER A 173 19.55 -4.11 -11.01
C SER A 173 20.61 -3.04 -11.30
N SER A 174 20.28 -1.99 -12.04
CA SER A 174 21.21 -0.91 -12.36
C SER A 174 21.30 0.09 -11.23
N SER A 175 22.50 0.52 -10.86
CA SER A 175 22.71 1.68 -9.97
C SER A 175 22.67 3.02 -10.72
N GLN A 176 22.10 3.04 -11.93
CA GLN A 176 21.95 4.28 -12.69
C GLN A 176 20.70 5.02 -12.21
N THR A 177 20.82 6.33 -11.99
CA THR A 177 19.67 7.19 -11.72
C THR A 177 18.63 7.07 -12.81
N LEU A 178 17.35 7.02 -12.45
CA LEU A 178 16.27 6.98 -13.42
C LEU A 178 16.17 8.35 -14.11
N ASP A 179 16.25 8.37 -15.44
CA ASP A 179 15.99 9.58 -16.21
C ASP A 179 14.51 9.98 -16.14
N LEU A 180 14.19 11.22 -16.50
CA LEU A 180 12.79 11.66 -16.63
C LEU A 180 12.22 11.11 -17.95
N GLU A 181 11.33 10.15 -17.87
CA GLU A 181 10.68 9.54 -19.05
C GLU A 181 9.16 9.39 -18.87
N GLY A 182 8.45 9.19 -19.99
CA GLY A 182 7.02 8.90 -19.98
C GLY A 182 6.20 9.92 -19.19
N SER A 183 5.49 9.46 -18.16
CA SER A 183 4.63 10.30 -17.31
C SER A 183 5.39 11.28 -16.42
N ASP A 184 6.71 11.11 -16.22
CA ASP A 184 7.50 12.07 -15.45
C ASP A 184 7.54 13.44 -16.14
N LEU A 185 7.50 13.43 -17.47
CA LEU A 185 7.44 14.64 -18.28
C LEU A 185 6.15 15.43 -18.05
N TRP A 186 5.10 14.80 -17.51
CA TRP A 186 3.83 15.48 -17.21
C TRP A 186 3.92 16.40 -15.98
N THR A 187 4.99 16.26 -15.19
CA THR A 187 5.28 17.20 -14.10
C THR A 187 5.80 18.54 -14.62
N LEU A 188 6.26 18.59 -15.88
CA LEU A 188 6.68 19.81 -16.54
C LEU A 188 5.46 20.52 -17.15
N PRO A 189 5.40 21.86 -17.10
CA PRO A 189 4.36 22.60 -17.78
C PRO A 189 4.40 22.27 -19.28
N PRO A 190 3.24 22.07 -19.94
CA PRO A 190 3.19 21.80 -21.37
C PRO A 190 3.94 22.89 -22.14
N ARG A 191 5.07 22.55 -22.76
CA ARG A 191 5.83 23.50 -23.56
C ARG A 191 5.03 23.80 -24.83
N THR A 192 4.60 25.05 -24.98
CA THR A 192 3.87 25.54 -26.18
C THR A 192 4.61 25.28 -27.49
N GLU A 193 5.94 25.07 -27.46
CA GLU A 193 6.76 24.86 -28.66
C GLU A 193 6.99 23.38 -29.01
N HIS A 194 7.02 22.45 -28.04
CA HIS A 194 7.30 21.03 -28.34
C HIS A 194 6.07 20.24 -28.78
N THR A 195 4.86 20.68 -28.41
CA THR A 195 3.61 20.06 -28.91
C THR A 195 3.43 20.27 -30.42
N LYS A 196 4.08 21.28 -31.02
CA LYS A 196 4.10 21.45 -32.47
C LYS A 196 4.95 20.39 -33.18
N VAL A 197 6.11 20.04 -32.63
CA VAL A 197 7.09 19.19 -33.34
C VAL A 197 6.62 17.74 -33.50
N GLN A 198 5.88 17.19 -32.53
CA GLN A 198 5.31 15.84 -32.66
C GLN A 198 4.04 15.78 -33.51
N LEU A 199 3.31 16.90 -33.68
CA LEU A 199 2.09 16.92 -34.49
C LEU A 199 2.37 17.26 -35.97
N GLU A 200 3.51 17.91 -36.28
CA GLU A 200 3.85 18.38 -37.63
C GLU A 200 4.59 17.35 -38.50
N THR A 201 4.97 16.17 -37.97
CA THR A 201 5.68 15.14 -38.75
C THR A 201 4.76 14.17 -39.51
N ALA A 202 3.44 14.31 -39.43
CA ALA A 202 2.51 13.57 -40.29
C ALA A 202 2.38 14.26 -41.67
N PRO A 203 2.91 13.67 -42.76
CA PRO A 203 2.88 14.30 -44.07
C PRO A 203 1.49 14.17 -44.68
N GLY A 204 0.70 15.25 -44.68
CA GLY A 204 -0.55 15.27 -45.45
C GLY A 204 -1.65 16.26 -45.03
N VAL A 205 -1.55 16.94 -43.89
CA VAL A 205 -2.66 17.80 -43.40
C VAL A 205 -2.33 19.28 -43.61
N THR A 206 -2.36 19.74 -44.86
CA THR A 206 -2.28 21.17 -45.18
C THR A 206 -3.65 21.83 -45.00
N GLY A 207 -3.80 22.66 -43.97
CA GLY A 207 -4.81 23.72 -43.98
C GLY A 207 -6.05 23.57 -43.08
N ARG A 208 -5.91 23.12 -41.82
CA ARG A 208 -6.91 23.41 -40.78
C ARG A 208 -6.31 24.25 -39.68
N SER A 209 -6.96 25.40 -39.45
CA SER A 209 -6.62 26.37 -38.41
C SER A 209 -6.45 25.68 -37.06
N SER A 210 -5.24 25.78 -36.50
CA SER A 210 -4.85 25.23 -35.20
C SER A 210 -5.47 26.06 -34.09
N ALA A 211 -6.80 25.93 -33.93
CA ALA A 211 -7.46 26.36 -32.72
C ALA A 211 -7.11 25.33 -31.64
N ILE A 212 -6.40 25.78 -30.60
CA ILE A 212 -6.17 24.98 -29.39
C ILE A 212 -7.52 24.40 -28.97
N PRO A 213 -7.67 23.07 -28.85
CA PRO A 213 -8.91 22.47 -28.38
C PRO A 213 -9.30 23.16 -27.08
N THR A 214 -10.47 23.79 -27.07
CA THR A 214 -11.04 24.33 -25.85
C THR A 214 -11.19 23.16 -24.89
N ALA A 215 -10.49 23.22 -23.76
CA ALA A 215 -10.47 22.14 -22.78
C ALA A 215 -11.90 21.74 -22.46
N SER A 216 -12.21 20.45 -22.63
CA SER A 216 -13.51 19.91 -22.22
C SER A 216 -13.73 20.28 -20.75
N THR A 217 -14.93 20.76 -20.44
CA THR A 217 -15.34 21.05 -19.06
C THR A 217 -15.78 19.79 -18.32
N GLU A 218 -15.82 18.65 -19.01
CA GLU A 218 -16.21 17.37 -18.42
C GLU A 218 -15.14 16.88 -17.43
N PRO A 219 -15.55 16.36 -16.26
CA PRO A 219 -14.63 15.77 -15.29
C PRO A 219 -13.83 14.60 -15.89
N LEU A 220 -12.55 14.54 -15.54
CA LEU A 220 -11.71 13.38 -15.87
C LEU A 220 -12.15 12.16 -15.06
N THR A 221 -12.07 10.98 -15.67
CA THR A 221 -12.38 9.68 -15.04
C THR A 221 -11.10 8.90 -14.73
N CYS A 222 -11.13 8.05 -13.72
CA CYS A 222 -10.05 7.10 -13.45
C CYS A 222 -10.01 6.02 -14.54
N ALA A 223 -8.84 5.41 -14.75
CA ALA A 223 -8.77 4.17 -15.50
C ALA A 223 -9.43 3.04 -14.68
N HIS A 224 -10.17 2.17 -15.35
CA HIS A 224 -10.82 1.01 -14.73
C HIS A 224 -9.88 -0.21 -14.70
N GLU A 225 -9.06 -0.35 -15.74
CA GLU A 225 -8.08 -1.41 -15.96
C GLU A 225 -6.83 -0.81 -16.66
N ASP A 226 -5.98 -1.66 -17.23
CA ASP A 226 -4.84 -1.25 -18.06
C ASP A 226 -5.30 -0.41 -19.25
N ASN A 227 -5.16 0.91 -19.13
CA ASN A 227 -5.48 1.90 -20.16
C ASN A 227 -6.97 1.98 -20.57
N VAL A 228 -7.90 1.35 -19.84
CA VAL A 228 -9.34 1.46 -20.10
C VAL A 228 -9.92 2.66 -19.36
N ILE A 229 -10.24 3.73 -20.09
CA ILE A 229 -10.79 4.97 -19.54
C ILE A 229 -12.28 5.05 -19.91
N LEU A 230 -13.14 5.03 -18.90
CA LEU A 230 -14.58 5.18 -19.12
C LEU A 230 -14.92 6.64 -19.45
N PRO A 231 -15.84 6.92 -20.40
CA PRO A 231 -16.33 8.27 -20.60
C PRO A 231 -17.06 8.75 -19.34
N PHE A 232 -17.01 10.06 -19.09
CA PHE A 232 -17.74 10.64 -17.97
C PHE A 232 -19.25 10.46 -18.14
N THR A 233 -19.92 9.98 -17.09
CA THR A 233 -21.37 10.09 -16.95
C THR A 233 -21.71 10.69 -15.59
N PRO A 234 -22.80 11.47 -15.46
CA PRO A 234 -23.20 12.06 -14.19
C PRO A 234 -23.48 11.04 -13.07
N ASP A 235 -23.77 9.80 -13.44
CA ASP A 235 -24.06 8.70 -12.52
C ASP A 235 -22.80 7.96 -12.05
N LEU A 236 -21.61 8.34 -12.53
CA LEU A 236 -20.36 7.73 -12.10
C LEU A 236 -20.14 7.99 -10.60
N PRO A 237 -19.79 6.95 -9.82
CA PRO A 237 -19.45 7.12 -8.43
C PRO A 237 -18.14 7.91 -8.28
N GLU A 238 -18.01 8.64 -7.17
CA GLU A 238 -16.86 9.53 -6.90
C GLU A 238 -15.50 8.80 -6.98
N TYR A 239 -15.43 7.53 -6.61
CA TYR A 239 -14.20 6.75 -6.68
C TYR A 239 -13.72 6.54 -8.14
N GLN A 240 -14.59 6.69 -9.14
CA GLN A 240 -14.24 6.61 -10.57
C GLN A 240 -13.91 7.97 -11.20
N LEU A 241 -14.00 9.08 -10.46
CA LEU A 241 -13.59 10.40 -10.95
C LEU A 241 -12.12 10.69 -10.64
N LEU A 242 -11.33 11.13 -11.62
CA LEU A 242 -9.94 11.50 -11.42
C LEU A 242 -9.84 12.94 -10.92
N THR A 243 -9.81 13.09 -9.59
CA THR A 243 -9.74 14.40 -8.93
C THR A 243 -8.29 14.87 -8.74
N PRO A 244 -8.05 16.18 -8.55
CA PRO A 244 -6.72 16.70 -8.21
C PRO A 244 -6.12 16.05 -6.95
N ALA A 245 -6.95 15.74 -5.95
CA ALA A 245 -6.52 15.06 -4.73
C ALA A 245 -6.01 13.64 -5.00
N LYS A 246 -6.66 12.88 -5.90
CA LYS A 246 -6.17 11.55 -6.30
C LYS A 246 -4.83 11.64 -7.03
N ILE A 247 -4.69 12.58 -7.98
CA ILE A 247 -3.43 12.79 -8.70
C ILE A 247 -2.31 13.17 -7.74
N ALA A 248 -2.58 14.06 -6.78
CA ALA A 248 -1.61 14.45 -5.77
C ALA A 248 -1.19 13.28 -4.88
N CYS A 249 -2.15 12.46 -4.45
CA CYS A 249 -1.88 11.24 -3.68
C CYS A 249 -0.97 10.28 -4.45
N TRP A 250 -1.32 9.96 -5.71
CA TRP A 250 -0.50 9.10 -6.57
C TRP A 250 0.90 9.67 -6.80
N LYS A 251 1.00 10.97 -7.12
CA LYS A 251 2.30 11.61 -7.35
C LYS A 251 3.18 11.62 -6.10
N SER A 252 2.57 11.81 -4.93
CA SER A 252 3.28 11.79 -3.64
C SER A 252 3.90 10.41 -3.39
N HIS A 253 3.12 9.35 -3.52
CA HIS A 253 3.62 7.98 -3.38
C HIS A 253 4.70 7.66 -4.42
N LEU A 254 4.44 7.92 -5.71
CA LEU A 254 5.42 7.65 -6.77
C LEU A 254 6.74 8.41 -6.57
N SER A 255 6.71 9.62 -6.01
CA SER A 255 7.94 10.35 -5.70
C SER A 255 8.78 9.70 -4.60
N VAL A 256 8.14 9.10 -3.60
CA VAL A 256 8.82 8.34 -2.54
C VAL A 256 9.42 7.06 -3.12
N ILE A 257 8.63 6.30 -3.89
CA ILE A 257 9.07 5.06 -4.53
C ILE A 257 10.28 5.32 -5.43
N ARG A 258 10.22 6.37 -6.25
CA ARG A 258 11.34 6.80 -7.09
C ARG A 258 12.57 7.15 -6.25
N GLY A 259 12.39 7.90 -5.15
CA GLY A 259 13.49 8.27 -4.27
C GLY A 259 14.15 7.05 -3.57
N ILE A 260 13.41 5.98 -3.31
CA ILE A 260 13.98 4.71 -2.84
C ILE A 260 14.78 4.05 -3.97
N ALA A 261 14.20 3.93 -5.17
CA ALA A 261 14.86 3.31 -6.32
C ALA A 261 16.12 4.04 -6.79
N GLU A 262 16.18 5.37 -6.62
CA GLU A 262 17.34 6.22 -6.97
C GLU A 262 18.35 6.34 -5.84
N ARG A 263 18.17 5.63 -4.73
CA ARG A 263 19.13 5.67 -3.62
C ARG A 263 20.39 4.91 -4.02
N ASP A 264 21.29 5.61 -4.69
CA ASP A 264 22.63 5.12 -5.05
C ASP A 264 23.28 4.44 -3.84
N GLY A 265 23.99 3.33 -4.08
CA GLY A 265 24.57 2.44 -3.08
C GLY A 265 25.56 3.09 -2.11
N GLU A 266 25.06 3.98 -1.24
CA GLU A 266 25.62 4.31 0.06
C GLU A 266 25.73 3.00 0.81
N THR A 267 26.90 2.35 0.67
CA THR A 267 27.34 1.11 1.34
C THR A 267 26.30 0.63 2.32
N LEU A 268 25.26 -0.03 1.79
CA LEU A 268 24.21 -0.58 2.63
C LEU A 268 24.95 -1.54 3.55
N PRO A 269 24.67 -1.51 4.86
CA PRO A 269 25.29 -2.45 5.78
C PRO A 269 25.04 -3.85 5.23
N THR A 270 26.14 -4.48 4.80
CA THR A 270 26.26 -5.83 4.25
C THR A 270 25.02 -6.71 4.42
N GLU A 271 24.35 -7.01 3.31
CA GLU A 271 23.46 -8.16 3.06
C GLU A 271 22.17 -8.30 3.88
N GLU A 272 21.95 -7.50 4.93
CA GLU A 272 20.80 -7.71 5.81
C GLU A 272 19.84 -6.51 5.78
N GLN A 273 18.85 -6.64 4.87
CA GLN A 273 17.59 -5.89 4.76
C GLN A 273 17.66 -4.57 3.98
N ASP A 274 17.38 -4.62 2.67
CA ASP A 274 17.05 -3.44 1.85
C ASP A 274 15.52 -3.28 1.72
N VAL A 275 14.86 -3.15 2.88
CA VAL A 275 13.42 -2.99 2.95
C VAL A 275 13.09 -1.59 3.47
N SER A 276 12.31 -0.85 2.70
CA SER A 276 11.77 0.46 3.07
C SER A 276 10.28 0.35 3.36
N VAL A 277 9.83 0.91 4.47
CA VAL A 277 8.40 0.99 4.81
C VAL A 277 7.91 2.42 4.61
N ILE A 278 6.85 2.59 3.83
CA ILE A 278 6.15 3.86 3.59
C ILE A 278 4.81 3.80 4.32
N LEU A 279 4.63 4.73 5.27
CA LEU A 279 3.40 4.92 6.03
C LEU A 279 2.70 6.20 5.57
N GLU A 280 1.37 6.20 5.53
CA GLU A 280 0.58 7.44 5.48
C GLU A 280 0.52 8.09 6.87
N ASP A 281 0.14 9.38 6.93
CA ASP A 281 0.12 10.17 8.17
C ASP A 281 -1.08 9.94 9.09
N ASP A 282 -1.95 9.02 8.71
CA ASP A 282 -3.15 8.64 9.44
C ASP A 282 -3.19 7.16 9.83
N VAL A 283 -2.07 6.44 9.67
CA VAL A 283 -1.92 5.02 10.03
C VAL A 283 -1.98 4.81 11.54
N ASP A 284 -2.76 3.81 11.95
CA ASP A 284 -2.73 3.24 13.29
C ASP A 284 -1.88 1.94 13.30
N MET A 285 -1.16 1.68 14.39
CA MET A 285 -0.35 0.46 14.57
C MET A 285 -0.61 -0.19 15.91
N GLU A 286 -0.66 -1.53 15.90
CA GLU A 286 -0.70 -2.34 17.12
C GLU A 286 0.63 -2.26 17.89
N TRP A 287 0.57 -2.45 19.21
CA TRP A 287 1.77 -2.39 20.05
C TRP A 287 2.80 -3.48 19.70
N ASP A 288 2.36 -4.64 19.23
CA ASP A 288 3.16 -5.81 18.84
C ASP A 288 3.44 -5.86 17.32
N ILE A 289 3.41 -4.70 16.63
CA ILE A 289 3.55 -4.64 15.17
C ILE A 289 4.87 -5.25 14.67
N ARG A 290 5.95 -5.17 15.45
CA ARG A 290 7.26 -5.75 15.08
C ARG A 290 7.19 -7.27 15.01
N GLU A 291 6.64 -7.90 16.04
CA GLU A 291 6.47 -9.35 16.13
C GLU A 291 5.55 -9.85 15.02
N ARG A 292 4.45 -9.12 14.77
CA ARG A 292 3.51 -9.45 13.68
C ARG A 292 4.16 -9.37 12.32
N LEU A 293 4.86 -8.27 12.02
CA LEU A 293 5.53 -8.12 10.74
C LEU A 293 6.64 -9.14 10.56
N ALA A 294 7.46 -9.41 11.58
CA ALA A 294 8.48 -10.45 11.52
C ALA A 294 7.87 -11.83 11.19
N GLY A 295 6.73 -12.17 11.81
CA GLY A 295 6.01 -13.41 11.51
C GLY A 295 5.51 -13.46 10.06
N ILE A 296 4.80 -12.42 9.62
CA ILE A 296 4.25 -12.33 8.26
C ILE A 296 5.36 -12.33 7.21
N TRP A 297 6.48 -11.67 7.47
CA TRP A 297 7.58 -11.52 6.52
C TRP A 297 8.17 -12.88 6.09
N THR A 298 8.25 -13.83 7.02
CA THR A 298 8.72 -15.20 6.72
C THR A 298 7.79 -15.99 5.80
N LEU A 299 6.55 -15.54 5.62
CA LEU A 299 5.54 -16.16 4.77
C LEU A 299 5.48 -15.54 3.37
N LEU A 300 6.17 -14.42 3.15
CA LEU A 300 6.23 -13.79 1.83
C LEU A 300 7.02 -14.69 0.89
N PRO A 301 6.55 -14.90 -0.36
CA PRO A 301 7.35 -15.65 -1.32
C PRO A 301 8.64 -14.90 -1.67
N ALA A 302 9.70 -15.65 -1.96
CA ALA A 302 10.97 -15.06 -2.39
C ALA A 302 10.83 -14.27 -3.70
N GLY A 303 11.60 -13.20 -3.87
CA GLY A 303 11.62 -12.37 -5.08
C GLY A 303 10.42 -11.43 -5.23
N TRP A 304 9.76 -11.03 -4.14
CA TRP A 304 8.69 -10.02 -4.17
C TRP A 304 9.27 -8.63 -3.96
N ASP A 305 8.97 -7.69 -4.87
CA ASP A 305 9.51 -6.33 -4.80
C ASP A 305 8.67 -5.39 -3.91
N MET A 306 7.38 -5.68 -3.72
CA MET A 306 6.47 -4.78 -2.99
C MET A 306 5.36 -5.53 -2.28
N VAL A 307 5.06 -5.10 -1.06
CA VAL A 307 3.97 -5.61 -0.22
C VAL A 307 3.10 -4.45 0.22
N PHE A 308 1.81 -4.52 -0.11
CA PHE A 308 0.81 -3.60 0.39
C PHE A 308 0.22 -4.14 1.69
N LEU A 309 0.44 -3.40 2.77
CA LEU A 309 -0.09 -3.69 4.10
C LEU A 309 -1.36 -2.86 4.31
N GLY A 310 -2.45 -3.51 4.70
CA GLY A 310 -3.73 -2.84 4.95
C GLY A 310 -4.90 -3.47 4.20
N ALA A 311 -6.09 -3.35 4.76
CA ALA A 311 -7.29 -3.86 4.13
C ALA A 311 -7.85 -2.81 3.16
N SER A 312 -7.80 -3.10 1.86
CA SER A 312 -8.76 -2.50 0.96
C SER A 312 -10.11 -3.15 1.27
N ALA A 313 -11.14 -2.35 1.55
CA ALA A 313 -12.50 -2.85 1.71
C ALA A 313 -13.02 -3.34 0.34
N MET A 314 -12.43 -4.40 -0.21
CA MET A 314 -13.00 -5.11 -1.33
C MET A 314 -14.20 -5.90 -0.80
N ASN A 315 -15.39 -5.34 -1.05
CA ASN A 315 -16.70 -6.00 -1.07
C ASN A 315 -16.80 -7.33 -0.30
N PHE A 316 -16.97 -7.24 1.01
CA PHE A 316 -17.50 -8.35 1.82
C PHE A 316 -18.91 -8.78 1.37
N GLU A 317 -19.57 -8.03 0.46
CA GLU A 317 -20.90 -8.35 -0.06
C GLU A 317 -20.93 -9.50 -1.09
N HIS A 318 -19.80 -9.95 -1.66
CA HIS A 318 -19.78 -11.09 -2.60
C HIS A 318 -19.32 -12.43 -1.99
N LEU A 319 -18.94 -12.45 -0.71
CA LEU A 319 -18.59 -13.67 0.03
C LEU A 319 -19.71 -14.14 0.97
N GLY A 320 -20.96 -13.82 0.63
CA GLY A 320 -22.15 -14.35 1.28
C GLY A 320 -22.42 -15.81 0.94
N LEU A 321 -21.47 -16.75 1.17
CA LEU A 321 -21.75 -18.20 1.30
C LEU A 321 -20.54 -19.10 1.65
N LEU A 322 -19.46 -18.57 2.23
CA LEU A 322 -18.44 -19.39 2.89
C LEU A 322 -18.34 -19.00 4.37
N HIS A 323 -19.22 -19.61 5.17
CA HIS A 323 -19.13 -19.55 6.61
C HIS A 323 -17.92 -20.35 7.10
N LEU A 324 -17.12 -19.70 7.95
CA LEU A 324 -16.36 -20.28 9.08
C LEU A 324 -15.13 -21.13 8.77
N LEU A 325 -14.01 -20.47 8.45
CA LEU A 325 -12.70 -20.77 9.06
C LEU A 325 -11.95 -19.45 9.34
N ASP A 326 -11.87 -19.10 10.62
CA ASP A 326 -10.79 -18.35 11.29
C ASP A 326 -9.98 -17.26 10.53
N LEU A 327 -10.68 -16.23 10.06
CA LEU A 327 -10.08 -14.91 9.79
C LEU A 327 -10.72 -13.82 10.66
N ALA A 328 -11.18 -14.18 11.86
CA ALA A 328 -11.75 -13.24 12.83
C ALA A 328 -10.70 -12.44 13.63
N THR A 329 -9.41 -12.66 13.39
CA THR A 329 -8.30 -11.93 14.05
C THR A 329 -7.58 -10.97 13.08
N LEU A 330 -8.26 -10.51 12.04
CA LEU A 330 -7.75 -9.49 11.12
C LEU A 330 -8.84 -8.44 10.89
N CYS A 331 -9.29 -7.80 11.98
CA CYS A 331 -10.02 -6.55 11.87
C CYS A 331 -9.04 -5.44 11.47
N TRP A 332 -8.64 -5.40 10.20
CA TRP A 332 -7.69 -4.40 9.72
C TRP A 332 -8.41 -3.12 9.31
N ILE A 333 -7.99 -2.07 10.03
CA ILE A 333 -7.93 -0.65 9.72
C ILE A 333 -8.03 -0.33 8.21
N ARG A 334 -8.87 0.67 7.89
CA ARG A 334 -8.77 1.45 6.64
C ARG A 334 -7.38 2.08 6.61
N GLN A 335 -6.47 1.70 5.74
CA GLN A 335 -5.37 2.54 5.21
C GLN A 335 -4.37 1.70 4.43
N GLN A 336 -3.65 2.35 3.51
CA GLN A 336 -2.63 1.73 2.68
C GLN A 336 -1.25 2.01 3.28
N VAL A 337 -0.54 0.96 3.66
CA VAL A 337 0.89 1.00 3.97
C VAL A 337 1.60 0.30 2.81
N ILE A 338 2.65 0.91 2.26
CA ILE A 338 3.43 0.33 1.16
C ILE A 338 4.80 -0.06 1.74
N ALA A 339 5.09 -1.35 1.81
CA ALA A 339 6.44 -1.85 2.05
C ALA A 339 7.09 -2.19 0.70
N LEU A 340 8.29 -1.65 0.47
CA LEU A 340 9.11 -1.86 -0.72
C LEU A 340 10.35 -2.65 -0.34
N ILE A 341 10.62 -3.71 -1.09
CA ILE A 341 11.86 -4.48 -1.05
C ILE A 341 12.60 -4.15 -2.34
N LEU A 342 13.84 -3.69 -2.24
CA LEU A 342 14.75 -3.70 -3.38
C LEU A 342 15.73 -4.86 -3.14
N GLU A 343 15.83 -5.80 -4.09
CA GLU A 343 16.79 -6.92 -4.04
C GLU A 343 18.11 -6.60 -4.74
#